data_AF-A0A1H6RCN0-F1
#
_entry.id   AF-A0A1H6RCN0-F1
#
_cell.length_a   1.000
_cell.length_b   1.000
_cell.length_c   1.000
_cell.angle_alpha   90.00
_cell.angle_beta   90.00
_cell.angle_gamma   90.00
#
_symmetry.space_group_name_H-M   'P 1'
#
loop_
_entity.id
_entity.type
_entity.pdbx_description
1 polymer ?
#
loop_
_entity_poly.entity_id
_entity_poly.type
_entity_poly.pdbx_seq_one_letter_code
_entity_poly.pdbx_strand_id
1 'polypeptide(L)'
;MELHATLLQPATVYAMEFQPLDMKNIFLTMIVLLGFLSGCKKKDDLIEFAPKPEPGQEIVMKARDFLKALDVTGATEIQFDSVSNSYMVNLPDDFNEKKAEVKLALQPDIFLLDSLNKATSDSIIRYSYSGNPPLVIRLRDKTEKYEFYIQVYFNFTGTPAIELLTNEIPIVSGAVRIPARFTAKMGTIPRAPGVGSGILVQFVNKKTGFSTAAEIGDFDTFIQFAGASNFVSNDPFTLEIALYNHNPVVFEGIRFLRGLPSIYIQPSYKFDYSRSDTIKITGGFFLPEKKYTLTFSNDFMANQVTVPVTSQDSTSLSVDKIPSVLTQGSYLVSVHEGDELAGAGNIYLFGNSTRQIETIWQGGLHQSVDRNTQRLTISRGTEFYAKSWPVYYGATATYFDTTKLPRLHLASASTSIDLEPEPARYSWAIAGVTVGFGKYKIPLSLPPGLYTVTGSFPDGAKTTPYWSRISVK
;
A
#
# COMPACT_ATOMS: atom_id res chain seq x y z
N MET A 1 39.06 -58.78 -23.02
CA MET A 1 38.23 -58.19 -21.94
C MET A 1 38.18 -56.71 -22.25
N GLU A 2 37.23 -56.36 -23.11
CA GLU A 2 37.28 -55.16 -23.95
C GLU A 2 36.52 -53.99 -23.33
N LEU A 3 37.10 -52.80 -23.53
CA LEU A 3 36.50 -51.50 -23.23
C LEU A 3 35.16 -51.35 -23.97
N HIS A 4 34.13 -50.90 -23.26
CA HIS A 4 33.02 -50.19 -23.89
C HIS A 4 32.95 -48.75 -23.37
N ALA A 5 33.48 -47.85 -24.21
CA ALA A 5 33.13 -46.44 -24.24
C ALA A 5 31.68 -46.29 -24.70
N THR A 6 30.88 -45.49 -23.99
CA THR A 6 29.56 -45.05 -24.47
C THR A 6 29.51 -43.53 -24.50
N LEU A 7 29.70 -43.04 -25.73
CA LEU A 7 29.34 -41.78 -26.37
C LEU A 7 28.56 -40.73 -25.56
N LEU A 8 29.19 -39.55 -25.48
CA LEU A 8 28.55 -38.24 -25.33
C LEU A 8 27.50 -38.03 -26.43
N GLN A 9 26.26 -37.73 -26.04
CA GLN A 9 25.27 -37.15 -26.95
C GLN A 9 25.30 -35.60 -26.85
N PRO A 10 25.16 -34.88 -27.97
CA PRO A 10 25.20 -33.43 -28.01
C PRO A 10 23.91 -32.80 -27.48
N ALA A 11 24.06 -31.61 -26.89
CA ALA A 11 22.97 -30.75 -26.46
C ALA A 11 22.02 -30.45 -27.64
N THR A 12 20.74 -30.80 -27.47
CA THR A 12 19.67 -30.38 -28.37
C THR A 12 19.35 -28.92 -28.07
N VAL A 13 19.84 -28.01 -28.92
CA VAL A 13 19.38 -26.63 -28.97
C VAL A 13 17.96 -26.65 -29.51
N TYR A 14 16.96 -26.35 -28.68
CA TYR A 14 15.63 -26.01 -29.18
C TYR A 14 15.73 -24.67 -29.88
N ALA A 15 15.86 -24.70 -31.21
CA ALA A 15 15.54 -23.55 -32.03
C ALA A 15 14.04 -23.28 -31.86
N MET A 16 13.69 -22.16 -31.21
CA MET A 16 12.35 -21.61 -31.36
C MET A 16 12.19 -21.23 -32.84
N GLU A 17 11.46 -22.05 -33.58
CA GLU A 17 10.82 -21.63 -34.82
C GLU A 17 9.88 -20.47 -34.48
N PHE A 18 10.35 -19.25 -34.68
CA PHE A 18 9.46 -18.11 -34.86
C PHE A 18 8.65 -18.40 -36.11
N GLN A 19 7.40 -18.82 -35.92
CA GLN A 19 6.46 -18.85 -37.03
C GLN A 19 6.39 -17.42 -37.60
N PRO A 20 6.64 -17.24 -38.90
CA PRO A 20 6.53 -15.92 -39.51
C PRO A 20 5.09 -15.45 -39.30
N LEU A 21 4.93 -14.33 -38.59
CA LEU A 21 3.67 -13.63 -38.53
C LEU A 21 3.23 -13.38 -39.98
N ASP A 22 2.18 -14.09 -40.40
CA ASP A 22 1.59 -13.96 -41.71
C ASP A 22 1.28 -12.48 -41.94
N MET A 23 1.95 -11.85 -42.92
CA MET A 23 1.81 -10.43 -43.23
C MET A 23 0.36 -10.03 -43.46
N LYS A 24 -0.52 -10.99 -43.83
CA LYS A 24 -1.97 -10.77 -43.91
C LYS A 24 -2.60 -10.44 -42.56
N ASN A 25 -2.18 -11.05 -41.46
CA ASN A 25 -2.76 -10.81 -40.13
C ASN A 25 -2.30 -9.47 -39.54
N ILE A 26 -1.08 -9.03 -39.83
CA ILE A 26 -0.61 -7.69 -39.47
C ILE A 26 -1.38 -6.63 -40.25
N PHE A 27 -1.58 -6.82 -41.57
CA PHE A 27 -2.39 -5.92 -42.38
C PHE A 27 -3.85 -5.87 -41.95
N LEU A 28 -4.45 -7.02 -41.61
CA LEU A 28 -5.83 -7.08 -41.12
C LEU A 28 -5.98 -6.34 -39.79
N THR A 29 -5.01 -6.48 -38.88
CA THR A 29 -5.01 -5.78 -37.58
C THR A 29 -4.84 -4.27 -37.77
N MET A 30 -4.01 -3.84 -38.73
CA MET A 30 -3.82 -2.42 -39.04
C MET A 30 -5.05 -1.80 -39.72
N ILE A 31 -5.72 -2.53 -40.61
CA ILE A 31 -6.96 -2.10 -41.27
C ILE A 31 -8.11 -2.04 -40.26
N VAL A 32 -8.20 -2.97 -39.31
CA VAL A 32 -9.19 -2.92 -38.21
C VAL A 32 -8.92 -1.72 -37.31
N LEU A 33 -7.66 -1.41 -36.96
CA LEU A 33 -7.31 -0.21 -36.20
C LEU A 33 -7.66 1.10 -36.96
N LEU A 34 -7.40 1.16 -38.26
CA LEU A 34 -7.79 2.29 -39.11
C LEU A 34 -9.33 2.40 -39.25
N GLY A 35 -10.05 1.27 -39.26
CA GLY A 35 -11.52 1.24 -39.21
C GLY A 35 -12.09 1.81 -37.90
N PHE A 36 -11.45 1.52 -36.76
CA PHE A 36 -11.81 2.13 -35.48
C PHE A 36 -11.53 3.65 -35.44
N LEU A 37 -10.50 4.13 -36.13
CA LEU A 37 -10.23 5.57 -36.27
C LEU A 37 -11.17 6.27 -37.27
N SER A 38 -11.71 5.52 -38.24
CA SER A 38 -12.65 6.03 -39.26
C SER A 38 -14.12 6.04 -38.78
N GLY A 39 -14.41 5.39 -37.66
CA GLY A 39 -15.75 5.28 -37.06
C GLY A 39 -16.17 6.47 -36.18
N CYS A 40 -15.30 7.48 -36.00
CA CYS A 40 -15.70 8.75 -35.41
C CYS A 40 -16.60 9.52 -36.39
N LYS A 41 -17.90 9.22 -36.33
CA LYS A 41 -18.95 10.01 -36.97
C LYS A 41 -18.72 11.49 -36.67
N LYS A 42 -18.56 12.30 -37.72
CA LYS A 42 -18.80 13.74 -37.67
C LYS A 42 -20.17 13.94 -37.03
N LYS A 43 -20.17 14.46 -35.81
CA LYS A 43 -21.35 15.13 -35.25
C LYS A 43 -21.41 16.50 -35.93
N ASP A 44 -22.09 16.54 -37.06
CA ASP A 44 -22.71 17.77 -37.55
C ASP A 44 -23.84 18.09 -36.55
N ASP A 45 -23.46 18.78 -35.47
CA ASP A 45 -24.28 19.57 -34.54
C ASP A 45 -23.38 20.03 -33.37
N LEU A 46 -22.20 20.56 -33.69
CA LEU A 46 -21.49 21.43 -32.77
C LEU A 46 -22.10 22.82 -32.96
N ILE A 47 -22.98 23.19 -32.03
CA ILE A 47 -23.34 24.59 -31.78
C ILE A 47 -22.03 25.38 -31.86
N GLU A 48 -21.94 26.31 -32.81
CA GLU A 48 -20.86 27.30 -32.87
C GLU A 48 -20.90 28.05 -31.54
N PHE A 49 -20.13 27.58 -30.57
CA PHE A 49 -19.73 28.41 -29.46
C PHE A 49 -18.94 29.54 -30.11
N ALA A 50 -19.52 30.75 -30.11
CA ALA A 50 -18.80 31.97 -30.40
C ALA A 50 -17.40 31.87 -29.77
N PRO A 51 -16.33 32.29 -30.49
CA PRO A 51 -14.97 32.15 -29.99
C PRO A 51 -14.97 32.67 -28.56
N LYS A 52 -14.62 31.79 -27.60
CA LYS A 52 -14.47 32.23 -26.20
C LYS A 52 -13.59 33.47 -26.26
N PRO A 53 -14.02 34.60 -25.67
CA PRO A 53 -13.17 35.79 -25.63
C PRO A 53 -11.79 35.34 -25.16
N GLU A 54 -10.74 35.82 -25.84
CA GLU A 54 -9.36 35.56 -25.44
C GLU A 54 -9.30 35.62 -23.91
N PRO A 55 -8.77 34.59 -23.22
CA PRO A 55 -8.68 34.64 -21.78
C PRO A 55 -7.99 35.95 -21.43
N GLY A 56 -8.76 36.89 -20.85
CA GLY A 56 -8.23 38.19 -20.46
C GLY A 56 -6.99 37.92 -19.62
N GLN A 57 -5.95 38.74 -19.80
CA GLN A 57 -4.67 38.59 -19.11
C GLN A 57 -4.89 38.00 -17.71
N GLU A 58 -4.45 36.75 -17.50
CA GLU A 58 -4.45 36.18 -16.15
C GLU A 58 -3.63 37.12 -15.29
N ILE A 59 -4.30 37.81 -14.36
CA ILE A 59 -3.61 38.63 -13.39
C ILE A 59 -2.85 37.65 -12.50
N VAL A 60 -1.57 37.46 -12.79
CA VAL A 60 -0.68 36.65 -11.96
C VAL A 60 -0.46 37.39 -10.66
N MET A 61 -1.27 37.04 -9.66
CA MET A 61 -1.18 37.59 -8.32
C MET A 61 0.12 37.16 -7.64
N LYS A 62 0.79 38.09 -6.97
CA LYS A 62 2.07 37.87 -6.27
C LYS A 62 1.86 38.04 -4.77
N ALA A 63 2.73 37.41 -3.96
CA ALA A 63 2.65 37.53 -2.50
C ALA A 63 2.63 38.98 -1.99
N ARG A 64 3.37 39.89 -2.64
CA ARG A 64 3.41 41.33 -2.32
C ARG A 64 2.05 42.04 -2.43
N ASP A 65 1.13 41.50 -3.21
CA ASP A 65 -0.20 42.07 -3.43
C ASP A 65 -1.12 41.77 -2.23
N PHE A 66 -0.76 40.78 -1.40
CA PHE A 66 -1.52 40.35 -0.22
C PHE A 66 -0.80 40.67 1.11
N LEU A 67 0.53 40.55 1.13
CA LEU A 67 1.34 40.59 2.33
C LEU A 67 2.42 41.68 2.22
N LYS A 68 2.48 42.58 3.19
CA LYS A 68 3.53 43.60 3.32
C LYS A 68 4.80 43.03 3.93
N ALA A 69 4.66 42.26 5.01
CA ALA A 69 5.79 41.64 5.71
C ALA A 69 5.34 40.39 6.47
N LEU A 70 6.28 39.45 6.62
CA LEU A 70 6.19 38.30 7.52
C LEU A 70 7.41 38.31 8.41
N ASP A 71 7.18 38.20 9.71
CA ASP A 71 8.22 38.13 10.72
C ASP A 71 7.99 36.89 11.59
N VAL A 72 9.07 36.32 12.13
CA VAL A 72 9.03 35.17 13.02
C VAL A 72 9.89 35.46 14.22
N THR A 73 9.28 35.41 15.40
CA THR A 73 9.97 35.73 16.65
C THR A 73 11.16 34.80 16.86
N GLY A 74 12.35 35.38 16.99
CA GLY A 74 13.59 34.64 17.23
C GLY A 74 14.24 34.01 15.98
N ALA A 75 13.71 34.25 14.78
CA ALA A 75 14.37 33.82 13.54
C ALA A 75 15.66 34.63 13.28
N THR A 76 16.69 33.95 12.77
CA THR A 76 17.93 34.60 12.33
C THR A 76 17.78 35.21 10.95
N GLU A 77 16.97 34.57 10.10
CA GLU A 77 16.77 34.98 8.72
C GLU A 77 15.39 34.54 8.21
N ILE A 78 14.79 35.38 7.35
CA ILE A 78 13.56 35.08 6.62
C ILE A 78 13.78 35.42 5.16
N GLN A 79 13.76 34.41 4.29
CA GLN A 79 13.94 34.56 2.86
C GLN A 79 12.62 34.33 2.12
N PHE A 80 12.32 35.15 1.12
CA PHE A 80 11.16 34.96 0.24
C PHE A 80 11.59 34.34 -1.09
N ASP A 81 10.98 33.21 -1.44
CA ASP A 81 11.11 32.58 -2.74
C ASP A 81 9.95 33.03 -3.65
N SER A 82 10.29 33.89 -4.63
CA SER A 82 9.34 34.43 -5.60
C SER A 82 8.83 33.42 -6.63
N VAL A 83 9.49 32.27 -6.80
CA VAL A 83 9.08 31.22 -7.73
C VAL A 83 7.97 30.39 -7.12
N SER A 84 8.13 29.98 -5.86
CA SER A 84 7.16 29.18 -5.12
C SER A 84 6.18 30.00 -4.27
N ASN A 85 6.31 31.34 -4.25
CA ASN A 85 5.56 32.25 -3.37
C ASN A 85 5.59 31.82 -1.90
N SER A 86 6.75 31.38 -1.42
CA SER A 86 6.93 30.80 -0.10
C SER A 86 8.00 31.53 0.71
N TYR A 87 7.94 31.40 2.04
CA TYR A 87 8.95 31.93 2.94
C TYR A 87 9.76 30.79 3.55
N MET A 88 11.07 30.94 3.61
CA MET A 88 11.98 30.07 4.35
C MET A 88 12.49 30.83 5.57
N VAL A 89 12.22 30.27 6.75
CA VAL A 89 12.57 30.84 8.05
C VAL A 89 13.70 30.02 8.65
N ASN A 90 14.85 30.63 8.85
CA ASN A 90 15.97 30.01 9.55
C ASN A 90 15.91 30.39 11.03
N LEU A 91 15.84 29.37 11.91
CA LEU A 91 15.85 29.51 13.36
C LEU A 91 17.28 29.24 13.88
N PRO A 92 17.73 29.94 14.94
CA PRO A 92 19.05 29.70 15.51
C PRO A 92 19.13 28.36 16.23
N ASP A 93 20.37 27.90 16.44
CA ASP A 93 20.70 26.63 17.11
C ASP A 93 20.15 26.49 18.54
N ASP A 94 19.95 27.59 19.25
CA ASP A 94 19.47 27.64 20.63
C ASP A 94 17.95 27.86 20.73
N PHE A 95 17.23 27.88 19.60
CA PHE A 95 15.78 28.03 19.58
C PHE A 95 15.09 26.75 20.10
N ASN A 96 14.48 26.86 21.29
CA ASN A 96 13.89 25.73 22.02
C ASN A 96 12.35 25.74 22.08
N GLU A 97 11.71 26.73 21.46
CA GLU A 97 10.25 26.84 21.49
C GLU A 97 9.59 25.77 20.61
N LYS A 98 8.57 25.09 21.16
CA LYS A 98 7.80 24.07 20.43
C LYS A 98 6.91 24.66 19.34
N LYS A 99 6.62 25.96 19.41
CA LYS A 99 5.79 26.69 18.45
C LYS A 99 6.52 27.94 18.00
N ALA A 100 6.49 28.20 16.69
CA ALA A 100 6.94 29.46 16.13
C ALA A 100 5.79 30.47 16.19
N GLU A 101 6.10 31.71 16.55
CA GLU A 101 5.16 32.83 16.48
C GLU A 101 5.40 33.62 15.20
N VAL A 102 4.52 33.44 14.22
CA VAL A 102 4.56 34.11 12.92
C VAL A 102 3.65 35.34 12.96
N LYS A 103 4.22 36.51 12.67
CA LYS A 103 3.55 37.80 12.65
C LYS A 103 3.40 38.28 11.21
N LEU A 104 2.18 38.67 10.85
CA LEU A 104 1.81 39.06 9.50
C LEU A 104 1.44 40.54 9.45
N ALA A 105 2.03 41.29 8.54
CA ALA A 105 1.58 42.62 8.16
C ALA A 105 0.87 42.51 6.81
N LEU A 106 -0.46 42.59 6.80
CA LEU A 106 -1.27 42.43 5.59
C LEU A 106 -1.38 43.75 4.80
N GLN A 107 -1.64 43.63 3.49
CA GLN A 107 -2.05 44.78 2.68
C GLN A 107 -3.45 45.27 3.11
N PRO A 108 -3.80 46.55 2.85
CA PRO A 108 -5.14 47.04 3.13
C PRO A 108 -6.21 46.17 2.46
N ASP A 109 -7.35 45.98 3.13
CA ASP A 109 -8.47 45.18 2.63
C ASP A 109 -8.15 43.69 2.35
N ILE A 110 -7.04 43.17 2.89
CA ILE A 110 -6.70 41.73 2.92
C ILE A 110 -6.92 41.16 4.31
N PHE A 111 -7.49 39.97 4.37
CA PHE A 111 -7.81 39.25 5.61
C PHE A 111 -7.11 37.90 5.65
N LEU A 112 -6.65 37.52 6.84
CA LEU A 112 -6.24 36.15 7.14
C LEU A 112 -7.51 35.28 7.30
N LEU A 113 -7.49 34.06 6.78
CA LEU A 113 -8.54 33.08 7.01
C LEU A 113 -8.12 32.11 8.12
N ASP A 114 -9.04 31.85 9.05
CA ASP A 114 -8.87 30.83 10.09
C ASP A 114 -9.10 29.40 9.54
N SER A 115 -9.00 28.39 10.42
CA SER A 115 -9.21 26.98 10.06
C SER A 115 -10.64 26.66 9.62
N LEU A 116 -11.60 27.55 9.86
CA LEU A 116 -13.01 27.44 9.44
C LEU A 116 -13.30 28.29 8.20
N ASN A 117 -12.28 28.81 7.52
CA ASN A 117 -12.39 29.71 6.36
C ASN A 117 -13.06 31.05 6.67
N LYS A 118 -13.02 31.50 7.94
CA LYS A 118 -13.55 32.81 8.33
C LYS A 118 -12.44 33.84 8.36
N ALA A 119 -12.74 35.03 7.84
CA ALA A 119 -11.85 36.17 7.94
C ALA A 119 -11.63 36.53 9.42
N THR A 120 -10.37 36.64 9.83
CA THR A 120 -9.98 37.05 11.18
C THR A 120 -9.18 38.36 11.13
N SER A 121 -9.28 39.12 12.22
CA SER A 121 -8.40 40.27 12.49
C SER A 121 -7.05 39.86 13.06
N ASP A 122 -6.86 38.58 13.37
CA ASP A 122 -5.61 38.07 13.90
C ASP A 122 -4.49 38.24 12.88
N SER A 123 -3.34 38.69 13.37
CA SER A 123 -2.10 38.85 12.60
C SER A 123 -0.99 37.96 13.13
N ILE A 124 -1.27 37.12 14.12
CA ILE A 124 -0.29 36.27 14.79
C ILE A 124 -0.74 34.82 14.73
N ILE A 125 0.10 33.96 14.19
CA ILE A 125 -0.12 32.52 14.11
C ILE A 125 0.92 31.82 14.97
N ARG A 126 0.45 30.96 15.90
CA ARG A 126 1.33 30.08 16.69
C ARG A 126 1.33 28.68 16.10
N TYR A 127 2.43 28.33 15.44
CA TYR A 127 2.52 27.11 14.65
C TYR A 127 3.47 26.08 15.27
N SER A 128 3.00 24.86 15.47
CA SER A 128 3.86 23.72 15.84
C SER A 128 4.62 23.26 14.61
N TYR A 129 5.83 23.75 14.38
CA TYR A 129 6.56 23.48 13.13
C TYR A 129 7.31 22.14 13.13
N SER A 130 7.81 21.69 14.29
CA SER A 130 8.71 20.54 14.41
C SER A 130 8.08 19.25 13.88
N GLY A 131 8.56 18.79 12.72
CA GLY A 131 8.10 17.56 12.05
C GLY A 131 6.74 17.63 11.41
N ASN A 132 6.12 18.81 11.37
CA ASN A 132 4.88 19.03 10.65
C ASN A 132 5.16 19.57 9.23
N PRO A 133 4.16 19.49 8.33
CA PRO A 133 4.23 20.17 7.04
C PRO A 133 4.51 21.68 7.16
N PRO A 134 4.87 22.38 6.08
CA PRO A 134 4.96 23.83 6.07
C PRO A 134 3.65 24.49 6.54
N LEU A 135 3.73 25.62 7.24
CA LEU A 135 2.54 26.39 7.61
C LEU A 135 1.91 26.96 6.34
N VAL A 136 0.63 26.65 6.10
CA VAL A 136 -0.15 27.23 5.00
C VAL A 136 -0.96 28.41 5.52
N ILE A 137 -0.59 29.62 5.08
CA ILE A 137 -1.32 30.86 5.34
C ILE A 137 -2.27 31.11 4.18
N ARG A 138 -3.53 31.41 4.51
CA ARG A 138 -4.58 31.68 3.53
C ARG A 138 -5.05 33.11 3.68
N LEU A 139 -4.91 33.88 2.61
CA LEU A 139 -5.24 35.30 2.56
C LEU A 139 -6.34 35.52 1.55
N ARG A 140 -7.31 36.37 1.88
CA ARG A 140 -8.42 36.71 0.98
C ARG A 140 -8.61 38.22 0.92
N ASP A 141 -8.93 38.73 -0.26
CA ASP A 141 -9.28 40.13 -0.41
C ASP A 141 -10.73 40.41 0.05
N LYS A 142 -11.02 41.66 0.38
CA LYS A 142 -12.35 42.08 0.85
C LYS A 142 -13.48 41.83 -0.15
N THR A 143 -13.18 41.76 -1.44
CA THR A 143 -14.20 41.47 -2.46
C THR A 143 -14.52 39.97 -2.56
N GLU A 144 -13.79 39.14 -1.81
CA GLU A 144 -13.83 37.67 -1.83
C GLU A 144 -13.57 37.05 -3.21
N LYS A 145 -13.04 37.85 -4.14
CA LYS A 145 -12.78 37.44 -5.50
C LYS A 145 -11.45 36.71 -5.63
N TYR A 146 -10.51 37.03 -4.75
CA TYR A 146 -9.14 36.55 -4.83
C TYR A 146 -8.70 35.92 -3.51
N GLU A 147 -8.20 34.69 -3.61
CA GLU A 147 -7.59 33.96 -2.50
C GLU A 147 -6.15 33.62 -2.85
N PHE A 148 -5.26 33.79 -1.88
CA PHE A 148 -3.83 33.58 -2.03
C PHE A 148 -3.28 32.69 -0.90
N TYR A 149 -2.40 31.77 -1.28
CA TYR A 149 -1.81 30.78 -0.38
C TYR A 149 -0.31 31.05 -0.27
N ILE A 150 0.19 31.13 0.96
CA ILE A 150 1.61 31.27 1.27
C ILE A 150 2.02 30.08 2.10
N GLN A 151 3.15 29.47 1.75
CA GLN A 151 3.76 28.43 2.58
C GLN A 151 4.95 29.00 3.34
N VAL A 152 5.04 28.68 4.63
CA VAL A 152 6.15 29.07 5.50
C VAL A 152 6.86 27.82 5.98
N TYR A 153 8.11 27.69 5.58
CA TYR A 153 9.00 26.59 5.88
C TYR A 153 9.91 27.00 7.04
N PHE A 154 10.13 26.09 7.99
CA PHE A 154 11.01 26.35 9.13
C PHE A 154 12.23 25.45 9.03
N ASN A 155 13.41 26.06 8.98
CA ASN A 155 14.70 25.42 8.99
C ASN A 155 15.53 25.91 10.20
N PHE A 156 16.67 25.29 10.44
CA PHE A 156 17.57 25.63 11.54
C PHE A 156 18.98 25.89 11.02
N THR A 157 19.78 26.61 11.77
CA THR A 157 21.24 26.56 11.63
C THR A 157 21.80 25.33 12.37
N GLY A 158 23.05 24.94 12.07
CA GLY A 158 23.79 23.90 12.80
C GLY A 158 23.45 22.46 12.40
N THR A 159 23.74 21.49 13.26
CA THR A 159 23.48 20.05 13.00
C THR A 159 22.20 19.61 13.74
N PRO A 160 21.27 18.87 13.10
CA PRO A 160 20.10 18.33 13.79
C PRO A 160 20.50 17.41 14.96
N ALA A 161 19.73 17.43 16.03
CA ALA A 161 19.93 16.51 17.15
C ALA A 161 19.06 15.28 16.92
N ILE A 162 19.70 14.17 16.55
CA ILE A 162 19.06 12.89 16.26
C ILE A 162 19.61 11.86 17.24
N GLU A 163 18.71 11.13 17.88
CA GLU A 163 19.05 9.99 18.73
C GLU A 163 18.66 8.71 18.00
N LEU A 164 19.63 7.80 17.89
CA LEU A 164 19.38 6.43 17.44
C LEU A 164 19.04 5.56 18.67
N LEU A 165 17.86 4.95 18.65
CA LEU A 165 17.30 4.18 19.77
C LEU A 165 17.93 2.79 19.89
N THR A 166 18.37 2.21 18.77
CA THR A 166 19.12 0.95 18.73
C THR A 166 19.98 0.87 17.47
N ASN A 167 21.14 0.24 17.59
CA ASN A 167 22.02 -0.04 16.45
C ASN A 167 21.64 -1.33 15.73
N GLU A 168 20.73 -2.12 16.30
CA GLU A 168 20.23 -3.36 15.71
C GLU A 168 18.87 -3.10 15.04
N ILE A 169 18.86 -3.06 13.72
CA ILE A 169 17.70 -2.67 12.93
C ILE A 169 17.06 -3.92 12.31
N PRO A 170 15.79 -4.23 12.62
CA PRO A 170 15.11 -5.36 11.99
C PRO A 170 14.80 -5.07 10.52
N ILE A 171 15.01 -6.06 9.66
CA ILE A 171 14.57 -6.07 8.27
C ILE A 171 13.40 -7.02 8.13
N VAL A 172 12.29 -6.52 7.59
CA VAL A 172 11.10 -7.30 7.32
C VAL A 172 10.73 -7.08 5.86
N SER A 173 10.67 -8.15 5.07
CA SER A 173 10.21 -8.09 3.67
C SER A 173 11.03 -7.14 2.78
N GLY A 174 12.32 -6.96 3.07
CA GLY A 174 13.19 -6.00 2.37
C GLY A 174 12.96 -4.54 2.77
N ALA A 175 12.07 -4.28 3.71
CA ALA A 175 11.80 -2.97 4.27
C ALA A 175 12.47 -2.78 5.64
N VAL A 176 12.86 -1.55 5.92
CA VAL A 176 13.56 -1.12 7.13
C VAL A 176 12.81 0.06 7.73
N ARG A 177 12.60 0.04 9.05
CA ARG A 177 12.19 1.22 9.80
C ARG A 177 13.37 1.67 10.65
N ILE A 178 13.80 2.92 10.48
CA ILE A 178 14.97 3.45 11.17
C ILE A 178 14.56 3.79 12.59
N PRO A 179 15.16 3.17 13.62
CA PRO A 179 14.77 3.40 15.00
C PRO A 179 15.44 4.67 15.52
N ALA A 180 15.12 5.82 14.93
CA ALA A 180 15.67 7.12 15.30
C ALA A 180 14.56 8.11 15.64
N ARG A 181 14.91 9.14 16.40
CA ARG A 181 14.02 10.28 16.67
C ARG A 181 14.80 11.58 16.70
N PHE A 182 14.14 12.67 16.31
CA PHE A 182 14.66 14.00 16.60
C PHE A 182 14.49 14.31 18.08
N THR A 183 15.57 14.71 18.73
CA THR A 183 15.53 15.25 20.10
C THR A 183 15.44 16.78 20.09
N ALA A 184 15.92 17.42 19.02
CA ALA A 184 15.76 18.84 18.74
C ALA A 184 16.03 19.15 17.25
N LYS A 185 15.76 20.39 16.84
CA LYS A 185 16.18 20.96 15.54
C LYS A 185 15.61 20.25 14.30
N MET A 186 14.32 19.90 14.33
CA MET A 186 13.65 19.14 13.25
C MET A 186 13.07 19.99 12.12
N GLY A 187 12.77 21.28 12.33
CA GLY A 187 12.14 22.10 11.28
C GLY A 187 10.79 21.56 10.82
N THR A 188 10.28 22.08 9.70
CA THR A 188 9.18 21.46 8.96
C THR A 188 9.69 20.34 8.05
N ILE A 189 8.81 19.45 7.61
CA ILE A 189 9.12 18.46 6.57
C ILE A 189 8.10 18.59 5.43
N PRO A 190 8.51 18.94 4.19
CA PRO A 190 9.85 19.35 3.79
C PRO A 190 10.31 20.68 4.41
N ARG A 191 11.61 20.97 4.32
CA ARG A 191 12.28 22.14 4.93
C ARG A 191 12.43 23.35 4.01
N ALA A 192 12.27 23.17 2.71
CA ALA A 192 12.33 24.25 1.73
C ALA A 192 11.42 23.93 0.53
N PRO A 193 10.98 24.95 -0.22
CA PRO A 193 10.22 24.76 -1.45
C PRO A 193 11.00 23.93 -2.48
N GLY A 194 10.31 23.02 -3.17
CA GLY A 194 10.90 22.22 -4.25
C GLY A 194 11.89 21.15 -3.81
N VAL A 195 12.15 21.00 -2.50
CA VAL A 195 12.88 19.85 -1.94
C VAL A 195 11.92 18.67 -1.81
N GLY A 196 12.41 17.46 -2.07
CA GLY A 196 11.66 16.22 -1.93
C GLY A 196 11.14 15.97 -0.51
N SER A 197 10.51 14.80 -0.33
CA SER A 197 9.75 14.41 0.87
C SER A 197 10.48 14.45 2.22
N GLY A 198 11.78 14.74 2.33
CA GLY A 198 12.37 15.15 3.60
C GLY A 198 13.80 14.73 3.88
N ILE A 199 13.94 13.69 4.71
CA ILE A 199 15.16 13.24 5.37
C ILE A 199 15.86 12.24 4.45
N LEU A 200 17.11 12.52 4.05
CA LEU A 200 17.91 11.57 3.28
C LEU A 200 18.60 10.61 4.24
N VAL A 201 18.36 9.32 4.05
CA VAL A 201 18.96 8.25 4.84
C VAL A 201 19.82 7.43 3.93
N GLN A 202 21.09 7.27 4.30
CA GLN A 202 22.05 6.46 3.56
C GLN A 202 22.68 5.42 4.48
N PHE A 203 22.71 4.17 4.02
CA PHE A 203 23.48 3.11 4.63
C PHE A 203 24.74 2.83 3.80
N VAL A 204 25.88 2.69 4.45
CA VAL A 204 27.17 2.42 3.82
C VAL A 204 27.84 1.25 4.53
N ASN A 205 28.17 0.19 3.79
CA ASN A 205 29.08 -0.85 4.27
C ASN A 205 30.47 -0.54 3.74
N LYS A 206 31.32 0.02 4.60
CA LYS A 206 32.70 0.42 4.24
C LYS A 206 33.59 -0.75 3.81
N LYS A 207 33.27 -1.98 4.24
CA LYS A 207 34.07 -3.17 3.92
C LYS A 207 33.76 -3.70 2.52
N THR A 208 32.50 -3.71 2.11
CA THR A 208 32.09 -4.20 0.79
C THR A 208 31.98 -3.10 -0.25
N GLY A 209 31.97 -1.83 0.16
CA GLY A 209 31.71 -0.68 -0.70
C GLY A 209 30.24 -0.52 -1.08
N PHE A 210 29.34 -1.36 -0.55
CA PHE A 210 27.91 -1.25 -0.82
C PHE A 210 27.35 0.00 -0.13
N SER A 211 26.53 0.75 -0.87
CA SER A 211 25.75 1.85 -0.31
C SER A 211 24.38 1.94 -0.96
N THR A 212 23.39 2.35 -0.17
CA THR A 212 22.03 2.57 -0.63
C THR A 212 21.43 3.73 0.15
N ALA A 213 20.56 4.51 -0.50
CA ALA A 213 19.95 5.69 0.10
C ALA A 213 18.46 5.79 -0.26
N ALA A 214 17.69 6.42 0.62
CA ALA A 214 16.28 6.69 0.43
C ALA A 214 15.89 7.99 1.12
N GLU A 215 14.87 8.66 0.60
CA GLU A 215 14.28 9.84 1.20
C GLU A 215 13.00 9.49 1.95
N ILE A 216 12.84 10.01 3.17
CA ILE A 216 11.67 9.76 4.03
C ILE A 216 11.05 11.02 4.59
N GLY A 217 9.73 10.98 4.80
CA GLY A 217 8.99 12.02 5.50
C GLY A 217 9.12 11.94 7.02
N ASP A 218 9.29 10.73 7.56
CA ASP A 218 9.42 10.48 9.00
C ASP A 218 10.16 9.15 9.27
N PHE A 219 10.61 8.95 10.50
CA PHE A 219 11.28 7.71 10.93
C PHE A 219 10.33 6.54 11.23
N ASP A 220 9.02 6.78 11.27
CA ASP A 220 8.02 5.75 11.56
C ASP A 220 7.66 4.92 10.31
N THR A 221 8.00 5.42 9.13
CA THR A 221 7.76 4.80 7.84
C THR A 221 8.70 3.61 7.57
N PHE A 222 8.16 2.54 7.01
CA PHE A 222 8.94 1.43 6.46
C PHE A 222 9.44 1.76 5.06
N ILE A 223 10.74 1.60 4.84
CA ILE A 223 11.43 2.02 3.62
C ILE A 223 11.99 0.79 2.93
N GLN A 224 11.71 0.64 1.63
CA GLN A 224 12.38 -0.36 0.80
C GLN A 224 13.63 0.26 0.18
N PHE A 225 14.79 -0.36 0.42
CA PHE A 225 16.05 0.06 -0.18
C PHE A 225 16.38 -0.81 -1.40
N ALA A 226 16.90 -0.18 -2.44
CA ALA A 226 17.49 -0.92 -3.55
C ALA A 226 18.67 -1.76 -3.03
N GLY A 227 18.69 -3.05 -3.40
CA GLY A 227 19.73 -3.97 -2.95
C GLY A 227 19.67 -4.33 -1.46
N ALA A 228 18.49 -4.27 -0.83
CA ALA A 228 18.29 -4.64 0.58
C ALA A 228 18.83 -6.04 0.96
N SER A 229 19.07 -6.92 -0.01
CA SER A 229 19.75 -8.20 0.21
C SER A 229 21.16 -8.09 0.81
N ASN A 230 21.88 -7.00 0.51
CA ASN A 230 23.21 -6.76 1.03
C ASN A 230 23.21 -6.44 2.54
N PHE A 231 22.07 -6.06 3.11
CA PHE A 231 21.96 -5.86 4.54
C PHE A 231 22.02 -7.16 5.33
N VAL A 232 21.73 -8.30 4.70
CA VAL A 232 21.79 -9.60 5.37
C VAL A 232 23.22 -10.12 5.35
N SER A 233 24.04 -9.45 6.15
CA SER A 233 25.43 -9.79 6.41
C SER A 233 25.75 -9.53 7.89
N ASN A 234 26.83 -10.11 8.38
CA ASN A 234 27.32 -9.84 9.73
C ASN A 234 28.12 -8.54 9.84
N ASP A 235 28.36 -7.87 8.71
CA ASP A 235 29.20 -6.69 8.62
C ASP A 235 28.47 -5.45 9.18
N PRO A 236 29.17 -4.57 9.92
CA PRO A 236 28.58 -3.33 10.39
C PRO A 236 28.42 -2.33 9.25
N PHE A 237 27.35 -1.54 9.33
CA PHE A 237 27.05 -0.44 8.44
C PHE A 237 27.22 0.89 9.17
N THR A 238 27.47 1.94 8.38
CA THR A 238 27.33 3.34 8.77
C THR A 238 25.96 3.82 8.30
N LEU A 239 25.22 4.50 9.18
CA LEU A 239 23.98 5.20 8.87
C LEU A 239 24.27 6.70 8.84
N GLU A 240 24.03 7.32 7.70
CA GLU A 240 24.13 8.77 7.53
C GLU A 240 22.71 9.32 7.34
N ILE A 241 22.34 10.27 8.20
CA ILE A 241 21.05 10.97 8.14
C ILE A 241 21.32 12.43 7.78
N ALA A 242 20.99 12.80 6.55
CA ALA A 242 21.16 14.14 6.03
C ALA A 242 19.82 14.86 5.91
N LEU A 243 19.86 16.16 6.17
CA LEU A 243 18.76 17.07 5.94
C LEU A 243 19.22 18.13 4.94
N TYR A 244 18.26 18.76 4.27
CA TYR A 244 18.54 19.85 3.33
C TYR A 244 19.44 20.93 3.96
N ASN A 245 20.58 21.23 3.31
CA ASN A 245 21.58 22.20 3.75
C ASN A 245 22.19 21.95 5.15
N HIS A 246 22.17 20.71 5.64
CA HIS A 246 22.84 20.32 6.88
C HIS A 246 23.90 19.25 6.66
N ASN A 247 24.92 19.25 7.52
CA ASN A 247 25.86 18.14 7.59
C ASN A 247 25.13 16.86 8.04
N PRO A 248 25.43 15.69 7.46
CA PRO A 248 24.85 14.43 7.89
C PRO A 248 25.19 14.10 9.35
N VAL A 249 24.22 13.56 10.08
CA VAL A 249 24.45 12.90 11.37
C VAL A 249 24.84 11.46 11.08
N VAL A 250 26.00 11.04 11.58
CA VAL A 250 26.59 9.74 11.28
C VAL A 250 26.53 8.84 12.50
N PHE A 251 25.96 7.64 12.32
CA PHE A 251 25.95 6.56 13.29
C PHE A 251 26.75 5.37 12.75
N GLU A 252 27.67 4.84 13.55
CA GLU A 252 28.52 3.71 13.18
C GLU A 252 28.07 2.42 13.87
N GLY A 253 28.45 1.27 13.31
CA GLY A 253 28.20 -0.03 13.94
C GLY A 253 26.76 -0.50 13.83
N ILE A 254 26.01 -0.04 12.83
CA ILE A 254 24.65 -0.48 12.57
C ILE A 254 24.67 -1.94 12.10
N ARG A 255 23.82 -2.77 12.68
CA ARG A 255 23.67 -4.18 12.29
C ARG A 255 22.23 -4.43 11.93
N PHE A 256 22.02 -5.16 10.85
CA PHE A 256 20.69 -5.56 10.44
C PHE A 256 20.37 -6.95 10.97
N LEU A 257 19.25 -7.05 11.67
CA LEU A 257 18.71 -8.32 12.12
C LEU A 257 17.63 -8.74 11.14
N ARG A 258 17.77 -9.93 10.55
CA ARG A 258 16.69 -10.53 9.75
C ARG A 258 15.52 -10.81 10.70
N GLY A 259 14.41 -10.11 10.50
CA GLY A 259 13.14 -10.43 11.14
C GLY A 259 12.46 -11.64 10.50
N LEU A 260 11.41 -12.15 11.15
CA LEU A 260 10.51 -13.14 10.54
C LEU A 260 9.92 -12.53 9.25
N PRO A 261 10.03 -13.22 8.11
CA PRO A 261 9.53 -12.69 6.85
C PRO A 261 8.00 -12.57 6.87
N SER A 262 7.43 -11.41 6.50
CA SER A 262 5.99 -11.24 6.35
C SER A 262 5.55 -11.67 4.94
N ILE A 263 5.12 -12.92 4.82
CA ILE A 263 4.89 -13.55 3.52
C ILE A 263 3.44 -13.46 3.03
N TYR A 264 3.25 -13.49 1.71
CA TYR A 264 1.95 -13.60 1.05
C TYR A 264 2.05 -14.43 -0.23
N ILE A 265 0.93 -14.99 -0.68
CA ILE A 265 0.85 -15.81 -1.90
C ILE A 265 0.81 -14.90 -3.14
N GLN A 266 1.59 -15.24 -4.16
CA GLN A 266 1.65 -14.52 -5.42
C GLN A 266 1.03 -15.32 -6.60
N PRO A 267 0.29 -14.66 -7.51
CA PRO A 267 -0.17 -13.28 -7.41
C PRO A 267 -1.28 -13.12 -6.35
N SER A 268 -1.30 -11.98 -5.66
CA SER A 268 -2.23 -11.74 -4.54
C SER A 268 -3.70 -11.83 -4.94
N TYR A 269 -4.03 -11.59 -6.22
CA TYR A 269 -5.40 -11.73 -6.73
C TYR A 269 -5.81 -13.18 -6.99
N LYS A 270 -4.87 -14.14 -7.15
CA LYS A 270 -5.23 -15.53 -7.47
C LYS A 270 -5.71 -16.26 -6.23
N PHE A 271 -6.89 -16.86 -6.30
CA PHE A 271 -7.50 -17.61 -5.21
C PHE A 271 -7.75 -19.07 -5.59
N ASP A 272 -8.03 -19.33 -6.85
CA ASP A 272 -8.30 -20.63 -7.43
C ASP A 272 -7.01 -21.29 -7.96
N TYR A 273 -6.74 -22.50 -7.49
CA TYR A 273 -5.56 -23.27 -7.87
C TYR A 273 -5.95 -24.66 -8.38
N SER A 274 -5.34 -25.06 -9.49
CA SER A 274 -5.34 -26.45 -9.95
C SER A 274 -4.21 -27.24 -9.28
N ARG A 275 -4.28 -28.57 -9.26
CA ARG A 275 -3.21 -29.41 -8.68
C ARG A 275 -1.87 -29.30 -9.40
N SER A 276 -1.89 -28.94 -10.68
CA SER A 276 -0.69 -28.69 -11.48
C SER A 276 -0.11 -27.29 -11.31
N ASP A 277 -0.80 -26.40 -10.57
CA ASP A 277 -0.32 -25.04 -10.38
C ASP A 277 0.83 -24.99 -9.37
N THR A 278 1.74 -24.06 -9.60
CA THR A 278 2.75 -23.65 -8.63
C THR A 278 2.18 -22.60 -7.69
N ILE A 279 2.35 -22.79 -6.38
CA ILE A 279 2.10 -21.75 -5.38
C ILE A 279 3.40 -20.98 -5.22
N LYS A 280 3.39 -19.70 -5.62
CA LYS A 280 4.50 -18.77 -5.36
C LYS A 280 4.22 -18.00 -4.08
N ILE A 281 5.24 -17.79 -3.26
CA ILE A 281 5.16 -17.08 -1.99
C ILE A 281 6.24 -16.00 -2.01
N THR A 282 5.85 -14.76 -1.70
CA THR A 282 6.73 -13.59 -1.70
C THR A 282 6.59 -12.80 -0.41
N GLY A 283 7.37 -11.72 -0.27
CA GLY A 283 7.28 -10.82 0.88
C GLY A 283 8.27 -11.16 1.99
N GLY A 284 9.22 -12.07 1.78
CA GLY A 284 10.29 -12.31 2.73
C GLY A 284 11.63 -11.77 2.26
N PHE A 285 12.58 -11.62 3.19
CA PHE A 285 13.96 -11.95 2.86
C PHE A 285 14.11 -13.44 3.17
N PHE A 286 14.41 -14.32 2.22
CA PHE A 286 14.55 -15.76 2.44
C PHE A 286 16.02 -16.18 2.40
N LEU A 287 16.44 -16.95 3.40
CA LEU A 287 17.76 -17.53 3.54
C LEU A 287 17.77 -18.91 2.87
N PRO A 288 18.67 -19.19 1.92
CA PRO A 288 18.75 -20.48 1.24
C PRO A 288 18.99 -21.68 2.17
N GLU A 289 19.67 -21.46 3.30
CA GLU A 289 20.01 -22.49 4.28
C GLU A 289 18.87 -22.83 5.25
N LYS A 290 17.80 -22.02 5.26
CA LYS A 290 16.64 -22.25 6.13
C LYS A 290 15.67 -23.21 5.48
N LYS A 291 15.02 -24.03 6.32
CA LYS A 291 13.96 -24.95 5.88
C LYS A 291 12.61 -24.25 5.93
N TYR A 292 11.95 -24.20 4.77
CA TYR A 292 10.59 -23.68 4.66
C TYR A 292 9.60 -24.81 4.40
N THR A 293 8.42 -24.70 5.00
CA THR A 293 7.32 -25.64 4.75
C THR A 293 6.01 -24.91 4.54
N LEU A 294 5.11 -25.52 3.77
CA LEU A 294 3.75 -25.04 3.57
C LEU A 294 2.77 -26.08 4.09
N THR A 295 1.91 -25.65 5.00
CA THR A 295 0.89 -26.49 5.63
C THR A 295 -0.49 -26.13 5.11
N PHE A 296 -1.19 -27.11 4.55
CA PHE A 296 -2.58 -27.02 4.13
C PHE A 296 -3.48 -27.56 5.25
N SER A 297 -4.47 -26.77 5.65
CA SER A 297 -5.45 -27.16 6.66
C SER A 297 -6.85 -26.62 6.37
N ASN A 298 -7.87 -27.32 6.84
CA ASN A 298 -9.24 -26.84 6.93
C ASN A 298 -9.97 -27.61 8.06
N ASP A 299 -11.14 -27.11 8.49
CA ASP A 299 -11.91 -27.68 9.62
C ASP A 299 -12.46 -29.10 9.37
N PHE A 300 -12.38 -29.62 8.15
CA PHE A 300 -12.89 -30.94 7.75
C PHE A 300 -11.79 -32.00 7.61
N MET A 301 -10.52 -31.61 7.73
CA MET A 301 -9.40 -32.52 7.67
C MET A 301 -9.08 -33.07 9.07
N ALA A 302 -8.92 -34.39 9.17
CA ALA A 302 -8.44 -35.02 10.39
C ALA A 302 -6.98 -34.64 10.71
N ASN A 303 -6.15 -34.53 9.66
CA ASN A 303 -4.74 -34.17 9.77
C ASN A 303 -4.40 -33.13 8.71
N GLN A 304 -3.59 -32.14 9.07
CA GLN A 304 -3.01 -31.18 8.14
C GLN A 304 -1.98 -31.85 7.21
N VAL A 305 -1.79 -31.28 6.02
CA VAL A 305 -0.79 -31.76 5.04
C VAL A 305 0.31 -30.74 4.92
N THR A 306 1.56 -31.13 5.17
CA THR A 306 2.73 -30.25 5.09
C THR A 306 3.64 -30.68 3.96
N VAL A 307 4.10 -29.73 3.15
CA VAL A 307 5.05 -29.94 2.06
C VAL A 307 6.30 -29.09 2.23
N PRO A 308 7.47 -29.55 1.76
CA PRO A 308 8.63 -28.69 1.65
C PRO A 308 8.38 -27.56 0.64
N VAL A 309 8.96 -26.40 0.92
CA VAL A 309 8.93 -25.22 0.06
C VAL A 309 10.35 -24.97 -0.44
N THR A 310 10.50 -24.70 -1.73
CA THR A 310 11.80 -24.43 -2.36
C THR A 310 12.09 -22.93 -2.33
N SER A 311 13.29 -22.55 -1.86
CA SER A 311 13.78 -21.17 -2.01
C SER A 311 14.25 -20.96 -3.44
N GLN A 312 13.62 -20.05 -4.17
CA GLN A 312 14.03 -19.70 -5.53
C GLN A 312 15.11 -18.63 -5.49
N ASP A 313 14.88 -17.60 -4.68
CA ASP A 313 15.82 -16.51 -4.42
C ASP A 313 15.53 -15.91 -3.04
N SER A 314 16.20 -14.79 -2.71
CA SER A 314 16.03 -14.12 -1.42
C SER A 314 14.66 -13.46 -1.22
N THR A 315 13.77 -13.47 -2.21
CA THR A 315 12.46 -12.80 -2.19
C THR A 315 11.29 -13.71 -2.54
N SER A 316 11.59 -14.93 -3.02
CA SER A 316 10.62 -15.85 -3.56
C SER A 316 10.84 -17.29 -3.10
N LEU A 317 9.73 -17.89 -2.67
CA LEU A 317 9.58 -19.30 -2.34
C LEU A 317 8.57 -19.95 -3.30
N SER A 318 8.71 -21.23 -3.60
CA SER A 318 7.75 -21.96 -4.44
C SER A 318 7.38 -23.35 -3.91
N VAL A 319 6.14 -23.74 -4.19
CA VAL A 319 5.67 -25.13 -4.12
C VAL A 319 5.20 -25.51 -5.51
N ASP A 320 6.01 -26.30 -6.21
CA ASP A 320 5.79 -26.58 -7.63
C ASP A 320 4.65 -27.58 -7.88
N LYS A 321 4.30 -28.39 -6.88
CA LYS A 321 3.22 -29.37 -6.96
C LYS A 321 2.37 -29.35 -5.70
N ILE A 322 1.08 -29.08 -5.87
CA ILE A 322 0.11 -29.21 -4.79
C ILE A 322 -0.15 -30.71 -4.54
N PRO A 323 -0.11 -31.19 -3.29
CA PRO A 323 -0.30 -32.61 -2.97
C PRO A 323 -1.59 -33.19 -3.54
N SER A 324 -1.48 -34.33 -4.22
CA SER A 324 -2.62 -35.03 -4.81
C SER A 324 -3.63 -35.56 -3.77
N VAL A 325 -3.18 -35.74 -2.52
CA VAL A 325 -4.02 -36.15 -1.37
C VAL A 325 -5.05 -35.09 -0.99
N LEU A 326 -4.83 -33.81 -1.35
CA LEU A 326 -5.78 -32.74 -1.05
C LEU A 326 -7.00 -32.87 -1.98
N THR A 327 -8.19 -32.91 -1.39
CA THR A 327 -9.46 -32.88 -2.11
C THR A 327 -9.77 -31.48 -2.65
N GLN A 328 -10.85 -31.33 -3.40
CA GLN A 328 -11.33 -30.00 -3.77
C GLN A 328 -11.89 -29.27 -2.54
N GLY A 329 -11.73 -27.95 -2.50
CA GLY A 329 -12.25 -27.12 -1.42
C GLY A 329 -11.33 -25.96 -1.04
N SER A 330 -11.74 -25.21 -0.02
CA SER A 330 -10.97 -24.09 0.53
C SER A 330 -9.96 -24.58 1.58
N TYR A 331 -8.76 -24.02 1.57
CA TYR A 331 -7.67 -24.34 2.50
C TYR A 331 -7.04 -23.08 3.07
N LEU A 332 -6.71 -23.10 4.37
CA LEU A 332 -5.68 -22.26 4.96
C LEU A 332 -4.33 -22.81 4.52
N VAL A 333 -3.49 -21.94 4.00
CA VAL A 333 -2.10 -22.27 3.68
C VAL A 333 -1.20 -21.44 4.59
N SER A 334 -0.45 -22.12 5.44
CA SER A 334 0.42 -21.52 6.45
C SER A 334 1.87 -21.86 6.12
N VAL A 335 2.70 -20.84 5.93
CA VAL A 335 4.13 -21.00 5.61
C VAL A 335 4.92 -20.85 6.89
N HIS A 336 5.81 -21.81 7.12
CA HIS A 336 6.67 -21.85 8.29
C HIS A 336 8.15 -21.81 7.88
N GLU A 337 8.95 -21.12 8.67
CA GLU A 337 10.41 -21.21 8.66
C GLU A 337 10.83 -22.00 9.90
N GLY A 338 11.26 -23.25 9.73
CA GLY A 338 11.36 -24.19 10.85
C GLY A 338 10.00 -24.41 11.51
N ASP A 339 9.91 -24.11 12.82
CA ASP A 339 8.68 -24.24 13.61
C ASP A 339 7.89 -22.92 13.73
N GLU A 340 8.43 -21.81 13.21
CA GLU A 340 7.81 -20.48 13.33
C GLU A 340 6.92 -20.17 12.13
N LEU A 341 5.71 -19.65 12.40
CA LEU A 341 4.78 -19.19 11.37
C LEU A 341 5.26 -17.87 10.76
N ALA A 342 5.70 -17.91 9.50
CA ALA A 342 6.08 -16.72 8.73
C ALA A 342 4.86 -15.97 8.18
N GLY A 343 3.79 -16.70 7.88
CA GLY A 343 2.52 -16.09 7.52
C GLY A 343 1.56 -17.08 6.90
N ALA A 344 0.40 -16.59 6.50
CA ALA A 344 -0.66 -17.41 5.98
C ALA A 344 -1.43 -16.72 4.86
N GLY A 345 -2.06 -17.53 4.04
CA GLY A 345 -3.08 -17.10 3.10
C GLY A 345 -4.15 -18.18 3.00
N ASN A 346 -5.05 -18.00 2.06
CA ASN A 346 -6.09 -18.96 1.75
C ASN A 346 -6.16 -19.16 0.24
N ILE A 347 -6.45 -20.40 -0.13
CA ILE A 347 -6.63 -20.80 -1.52
C ILE A 347 -7.85 -21.68 -1.63
N TYR A 348 -8.29 -21.89 -2.86
CA TYR A 348 -9.28 -22.87 -3.20
C TYR A 348 -8.73 -23.83 -4.25
N LEU A 349 -8.74 -25.12 -3.94
CA LEU A 349 -8.42 -26.17 -4.90
C LEU A 349 -9.68 -26.55 -5.68
N PHE A 350 -9.66 -26.33 -6.98
CA PHE A 350 -10.80 -26.62 -7.85
C PHE A 350 -10.50 -27.79 -8.81
N GLY A 351 -11.56 -28.46 -9.26
CA GLY A 351 -11.52 -29.28 -10.47
C GLY A 351 -12.23 -28.62 -11.65
N ASN A 352 -13.29 -27.84 -11.39
CA ASN A 352 -14.12 -27.15 -12.37
C ASN A 352 -14.42 -25.71 -11.89
N SER A 353 -14.72 -24.77 -12.81
CA SER A 353 -15.05 -23.37 -12.46
C SER A 353 -16.35 -23.30 -11.65
N THR A 354 -16.27 -22.85 -10.39
CA THR A 354 -17.45 -22.70 -9.51
C THR A 354 -17.35 -21.40 -8.72
N ARG A 355 -18.51 -20.77 -8.46
CA ARG A 355 -18.58 -19.64 -7.54
C ARG A 355 -18.33 -20.12 -6.12
N GLN A 356 -17.58 -19.34 -5.35
CA GLN A 356 -17.12 -19.74 -4.03
C GLN A 356 -16.96 -18.53 -3.10
N ILE A 357 -16.92 -18.77 -1.79
CA ILE A 357 -16.60 -17.73 -0.80
C ILE A 357 -15.09 -17.63 -0.75
N GLU A 358 -14.56 -16.45 -1.11
CA GLU A 358 -13.13 -16.18 -1.00
C GLU A 358 -12.75 -15.94 0.45
N THR A 359 -13.47 -15.06 1.14
CA THR A 359 -13.18 -14.72 2.52
C THR A 359 -14.40 -14.13 3.22
N ILE A 360 -14.43 -14.25 4.54
CA ILE A 360 -15.43 -13.64 5.43
C ILE A 360 -14.66 -12.82 6.46
N TRP A 361 -15.11 -11.61 6.78
CA TRP A 361 -14.46 -10.77 7.78
C TRP A 361 -15.46 -9.89 8.56
N GLN A 362 -15.02 -9.36 9.70
CA GLN A 362 -15.72 -8.34 10.46
C GLN A 362 -14.75 -7.18 10.67
N GLY A 363 -15.17 -5.95 10.36
CA GLY A 363 -14.31 -4.77 10.47
C GLY A 363 -14.58 -3.72 9.40
N GLY A 364 -13.54 -2.98 9.03
CA GLY A 364 -13.64 -1.93 8.02
C GLY A 364 -13.80 -2.49 6.60
N LEU A 365 -14.47 -1.74 5.74
CA LEU A 365 -14.67 -2.12 4.34
C LEU A 365 -13.36 -2.22 3.55
N HIS A 366 -12.32 -1.47 3.97
CA HIS A 366 -11.00 -1.50 3.32
C HIS A 366 -10.36 -2.89 3.33
N GLN A 367 -10.70 -3.76 4.29
CA GLN A 367 -10.22 -5.14 4.37
C GLN A 367 -10.76 -6.04 3.25
N SER A 368 -11.69 -5.55 2.42
CA SER A 368 -12.19 -6.30 1.26
C SER A 368 -11.12 -6.61 0.21
N VAL A 369 -10.01 -5.87 0.20
CA VAL A 369 -8.88 -6.11 -0.71
C VAL A 369 -7.94 -7.21 -0.20
N ASP A 370 -8.07 -7.60 1.07
CA ASP A 370 -7.28 -8.65 1.70
C ASP A 370 -8.09 -9.96 1.77
N ARG A 371 -7.44 -10.99 2.30
CA ARG A 371 -8.10 -12.26 2.64
C ARG A 371 -7.90 -12.53 4.12
N ASN A 372 -8.99 -12.54 4.87
CA ASN A 372 -8.94 -12.86 6.28
C ASN A 372 -8.49 -14.32 6.48
N THR A 373 -7.41 -14.49 7.23
CA THR A 373 -6.82 -15.79 7.58
C THR A 373 -7.26 -16.28 8.98
N GLN A 374 -7.99 -15.46 9.74
CA GLN A 374 -8.39 -15.74 11.11
C GLN A 374 -9.86 -16.21 11.22
N ARG A 375 -10.14 -17.07 12.20
CA ARG A 375 -11.51 -17.50 12.51
C ARG A 375 -12.31 -16.33 13.06
N LEU A 376 -13.53 -16.12 12.55
CA LEU A 376 -14.41 -15.08 13.08
C LEU A 376 -15.06 -15.48 14.40
N THR A 377 -15.06 -14.51 15.30
CA THR A 377 -15.90 -14.47 16.49
C THR A 377 -16.77 -13.23 16.40
N ILE A 378 -18.08 -13.42 16.27
CA ILE A 378 -19.04 -12.36 15.95
C ILE A 378 -20.08 -12.28 17.07
N SER A 379 -20.36 -11.08 17.56
CA SER A 379 -21.44 -10.86 18.53
C SER A 379 -22.79 -10.82 17.83
N ARG A 380 -23.83 -11.31 18.50
CA ARG A 380 -25.22 -11.14 18.03
C ARG A 380 -25.56 -9.67 17.78
N GLY A 381 -26.33 -9.42 16.72
CA GLY A 381 -26.69 -8.08 16.28
C GLY A 381 -25.62 -7.34 15.50
N THR A 382 -24.41 -7.90 15.35
CA THR A 382 -23.32 -7.23 14.62
C THR A 382 -23.26 -7.64 13.15
N GLU A 383 -22.67 -6.75 12.35
CA GLU A 383 -22.51 -6.91 10.91
C GLU A 383 -21.15 -7.54 10.59
N PHE A 384 -21.12 -8.30 9.51
CA PHE A 384 -19.93 -8.90 8.94
C PHE A 384 -20.10 -8.99 7.41
N TYR A 385 -19.03 -9.34 6.72
CA TYR A 385 -18.97 -9.31 5.27
C TYR A 385 -18.44 -10.61 4.71
N ALA A 386 -18.89 -10.99 3.52
CA ALA A 386 -18.33 -12.11 2.76
C ALA A 386 -18.10 -11.71 1.30
N LYS A 387 -16.90 -11.98 0.80
CA LYS A 387 -16.47 -11.72 -0.57
C LYS A 387 -16.52 -13.03 -1.36
N SER A 388 -17.14 -12.98 -2.53
CA SER A 388 -17.21 -14.11 -3.46
C SER A 388 -15.99 -14.14 -4.39
N TRP A 389 -15.70 -15.33 -4.92
CA TRP A 389 -14.82 -15.54 -6.06
C TRP A 389 -15.62 -16.15 -7.24
N PRO A 390 -15.40 -15.70 -8.49
CA PRO A 390 -14.61 -14.55 -8.89
C PRO A 390 -15.08 -13.25 -8.22
N VAL A 391 -14.13 -12.35 -7.93
CA VAL A 391 -14.43 -11.07 -7.29
C VAL A 391 -15.28 -10.23 -8.23
N TYR A 392 -16.34 -9.63 -7.68
CA TYR A 392 -17.20 -8.76 -8.45
C TYR A 392 -16.65 -7.33 -8.44
N TYR A 393 -16.08 -6.92 -9.58
CA TYR A 393 -15.61 -5.55 -9.82
C TYR A 393 -16.66 -4.73 -10.58
N GLY A 394 -16.76 -3.45 -10.25
CA GLY A 394 -17.57 -2.48 -10.96
C GLY A 394 -16.92 -1.11 -11.01
N ALA A 395 -17.47 -0.20 -11.81
CA ALA A 395 -17.19 1.23 -11.72
C ALA A 395 -18.01 1.87 -10.58
N THR A 396 -17.58 3.03 -10.08
CA THR A 396 -18.31 3.79 -9.03
C THR A 396 -19.79 4.04 -9.33
N ALA A 397 -20.17 4.08 -10.61
CA ALA A 397 -21.54 4.28 -11.09
C ALA A 397 -22.31 2.98 -11.45
N THR A 398 -21.69 1.80 -11.41
CA THR A 398 -22.41 0.55 -11.71
C THR A 398 -23.21 0.01 -10.52
N TYR A 399 -24.42 -0.47 -10.82
CA TYR A 399 -25.27 -1.18 -9.87
C TYR A 399 -24.63 -2.53 -9.51
N PHE A 400 -24.49 -2.80 -8.21
CA PHE A 400 -24.00 -4.09 -7.71
C PHE A 400 -25.18 -5.06 -7.55
N ASP A 401 -25.21 -6.09 -8.39
CA ASP A 401 -26.25 -7.12 -8.41
C ASP A 401 -26.07 -8.15 -7.28
N THR A 402 -27.07 -8.25 -6.40
CA THR A 402 -27.10 -9.21 -5.29
C THR A 402 -27.19 -10.67 -5.75
N THR A 403 -27.61 -10.95 -6.99
CA THR A 403 -27.65 -12.31 -7.57
C THR A 403 -26.25 -12.91 -7.83
N LYS A 404 -25.20 -12.11 -7.62
CA LYS A 404 -23.80 -12.55 -7.66
C LYS A 404 -23.24 -12.89 -6.28
N LEU A 405 -23.96 -12.55 -5.22
CA LEU A 405 -23.56 -12.75 -3.84
C LEU A 405 -24.15 -14.06 -3.30
N PRO A 406 -23.43 -14.78 -2.41
CA PRO A 406 -23.97 -16.00 -1.82
C PRO A 406 -24.98 -15.68 -0.73
N ARG A 407 -26.00 -16.52 -0.57
CA ARG A 407 -26.73 -16.64 0.70
C ARG A 407 -25.88 -17.45 1.68
N LEU A 408 -25.82 -17.06 2.94
CA LEU A 408 -25.05 -17.80 3.96
C LEU A 408 -25.99 -18.63 4.83
N HIS A 409 -25.82 -19.95 4.79
CA HIS A 409 -26.48 -20.87 5.71
C HIS A 409 -25.57 -21.11 6.92
N LEU A 410 -26.02 -20.72 8.11
CA LEU A 410 -25.34 -20.98 9.38
C LEU A 410 -26.05 -22.14 10.08
N ALA A 411 -25.34 -23.23 10.38
CA ALA A 411 -25.90 -24.41 11.02
C ALA A 411 -25.07 -24.89 12.22
N SER A 412 -25.74 -25.16 13.33
CA SER A 412 -25.22 -25.89 14.49
C SER A 412 -26.01 -27.19 14.69
N ALA A 413 -25.70 -27.95 15.74
CA ALA A 413 -26.43 -29.19 16.05
C ALA A 413 -27.91 -28.96 16.41
N SER A 414 -28.26 -27.76 16.90
CA SER A 414 -29.59 -27.46 17.44
C SER A 414 -30.38 -26.42 16.66
N THR A 415 -29.75 -25.64 15.79
CA THR A 415 -30.41 -24.59 15.02
C THR A 415 -29.71 -24.32 13.71
N SER A 416 -30.46 -23.85 12.73
CA SER A 416 -29.92 -23.32 11.48
C SER A 416 -30.64 -22.04 11.07
N ILE A 417 -29.97 -21.21 10.31
CA ILE A 417 -30.52 -19.97 9.78
C ILE A 417 -29.89 -19.63 8.44
N ASP A 418 -30.69 -19.07 7.54
CA ASP A 418 -30.24 -18.47 6.29
C ASP A 418 -30.10 -16.96 6.45
N LEU A 419 -28.97 -16.41 6.02
CA LEU A 419 -28.69 -14.99 5.98
C LEU A 419 -28.62 -14.54 4.52
N GLU A 420 -29.49 -13.58 4.18
CA GLU A 420 -29.50 -12.95 2.87
C GLU A 420 -28.41 -11.86 2.78
N PRO A 421 -27.76 -11.69 1.62
CA PRO A 421 -26.77 -10.65 1.41
C PRO A 421 -27.43 -9.29 1.16
N GLU A 422 -26.96 -8.26 1.85
CA GLU A 422 -27.09 -6.87 1.42
C GLU A 422 -25.84 -6.49 0.61
N PRO A 423 -25.95 -5.75 -0.51
CA PRO A 423 -24.78 -5.37 -1.30
C PRO A 423 -23.98 -4.28 -0.57
N ALA A 424 -22.68 -4.52 -0.38
CA ALA A 424 -21.73 -3.53 0.10
C ALA A 424 -20.57 -3.38 -0.89
N ARG A 425 -19.92 -2.21 -0.85
CA ARG A 425 -18.92 -1.84 -1.84
C ARG A 425 -17.78 -1.01 -1.24
N TYR A 426 -16.59 -1.20 -1.77
CA TYR A 426 -15.40 -0.43 -1.38
C TYR A 426 -14.67 0.08 -2.63
N SER A 427 -14.44 1.39 -2.70
CA SER A 427 -13.64 1.99 -3.77
C SER A 427 -12.17 1.90 -3.39
N TRP A 428 -11.40 1.13 -4.15
CA TRP A 428 -9.96 1.01 -3.97
C TRP A 428 -9.24 1.99 -4.90
N ALA A 429 -8.05 2.46 -4.48
CA ALA A 429 -7.32 3.61 -5.01
C ALA A 429 -6.94 3.58 -6.51
N ILE A 430 -7.32 2.54 -7.26
CA ILE A 430 -7.13 2.45 -8.70
C ILE A 430 -8.40 2.96 -9.41
N ALA A 431 -8.30 4.16 -10.00
CA ALA A 431 -9.15 4.68 -11.08
C ALA A 431 -10.63 4.22 -11.11
N GLY A 432 -11.40 4.51 -10.06
CA GLY A 432 -12.85 4.28 -10.05
C GLY A 432 -13.30 2.81 -9.98
N VAL A 433 -12.39 1.87 -9.71
CA VAL A 433 -12.72 0.46 -9.50
C VAL A 433 -13.26 0.25 -8.09
N THR A 434 -14.44 -0.34 -8.03
CA THR A 434 -15.13 -0.68 -6.79
C THR A 434 -15.22 -2.20 -6.67
N VAL A 435 -14.91 -2.72 -5.49
CA VAL A 435 -15.08 -4.13 -5.14
C VAL A 435 -16.43 -4.31 -4.46
N GLY A 436 -17.23 -5.26 -4.93
CA GLY A 436 -18.52 -5.62 -4.36
C GLY A 436 -18.45 -6.88 -3.51
N PHE A 437 -19.20 -6.90 -2.42
CA PHE A 437 -19.28 -8.03 -1.49
C PHE A 437 -20.62 -8.03 -0.75
N GLY A 438 -20.94 -9.16 -0.12
CA GLY A 438 -22.14 -9.27 0.72
C GLY A 438 -21.89 -8.75 2.12
N LYS A 439 -22.85 -7.99 2.64
CA LYS A 439 -22.99 -7.59 4.03
C LYS A 439 -24.08 -8.44 4.65
N TYR A 440 -23.82 -8.94 5.85
CA TYR A 440 -24.74 -9.81 6.59
C TYR A 440 -24.79 -9.35 8.04
N LYS A 441 -25.88 -9.70 8.73
CA LYS A 441 -26.07 -9.38 10.15
C LYS A 441 -26.45 -10.64 10.91
N ILE A 442 -25.75 -10.89 12.02
CA ILE A 442 -26.13 -12.00 12.92
C ILE A 442 -27.39 -11.58 13.69
N PRO A 443 -28.51 -12.32 13.61
CA PRO A 443 -29.72 -11.96 14.32
C PRO A 443 -29.54 -12.02 15.83
N LEU A 444 -30.21 -11.12 16.56
CA LEU A 444 -30.19 -11.12 18.03
C LEU A 444 -30.78 -12.41 18.63
N SER A 445 -31.67 -13.07 17.89
CA SER A 445 -32.32 -14.33 18.27
C SER A 445 -31.45 -15.57 18.07
N LEU A 446 -30.36 -15.50 17.31
CA LEU A 446 -29.51 -16.66 17.07
C LEU A 446 -28.81 -17.04 18.38
N PRO A 447 -28.93 -18.27 18.90
CA PRO A 447 -28.25 -18.67 20.13
C PRO A 447 -26.72 -18.57 20.00
N PRO A 448 -25.98 -18.24 21.08
CA PRO A 448 -24.53 -18.32 21.08
C PRO A 448 -24.06 -19.76 20.77
N GLY A 449 -22.95 -19.90 20.05
CA GLY A 449 -22.44 -21.21 19.69
C GLY A 449 -21.50 -21.20 18.49
N LEU A 450 -21.11 -22.39 18.06
CA LEU A 450 -20.24 -22.58 16.91
C LEU A 450 -21.08 -23.05 15.71
N TYR A 451 -21.06 -22.29 14.63
CA TYR A 451 -21.91 -22.49 13.46
C TYR A 451 -21.08 -22.81 12.23
N THR A 452 -21.41 -23.90 11.55
CA THR A 452 -20.90 -24.21 10.21
C THR A 452 -21.52 -23.26 9.21
N VAL A 453 -20.72 -22.66 8.33
CA VAL A 453 -21.13 -21.70 7.31
C VAL A 453 -21.07 -22.35 5.95
N THR A 454 -22.15 -22.29 5.19
CA THR A 454 -22.19 -22.71 3.80
C THR A 454 -22.73 -21.58 2.93
N GLY A 455 -21.97 -21.16 1.93
CA GLY A 455 -22.43 -20.24 0.90
C GLY A 455 -23.24 -20.98 -0.16
N SER A 456 -24.41 -20.48 -0.49
CA SER A 456 -25.23 -20.95 -1.61
C SER A 456 -25.39 -19.83 -2.63
N PHE A 457 -24.93 -20.05 -3.85
CA PHE A 457 -25.07 -19.09 -4.95
C PHE A 457 -26.38 -19.33 -5.73
N PRO A 458 -26.90 -18.31 -6.44
CA PRO A 458 -28.13 -18.45 -7.20
C PRO A 458 -28.10 -19.46 -8.35
N ASP A 459 -26.91 -19.84 -8.83
CA ASP A 459 -26.70 -20.92 -9.81
C ASP A 459 -26.76 -22.33 -9.16
N GLY A 460 -27.02 -22.40 -7.86
CA GLY A 460 -27.07 -23.64 -7.09
C GLY A 460 -25.71 -24.11 -6.58
N ALA A 461 -24.60 -23.43 -6.91
CA ALA A 461 -23.30 -23.78 -6.38
C ALA A 461 -23.26 -23.59 -4.85
N LYS A 462 -22.73 -24.60 -4.15
CA LYS A 462 -22.53 -24.55 -2.69
C LYS A 462 -21.04 -24.60 -2.38
N THR A 463 -20.63 -23.80 -1.41
CA THR A 463 -19.23 -23.64 -1.02
C THR A 463 -19.10 -23.50 0.48
N THR A 464 -17.94 -23.84 1.01
CA THR A 464 -17.63 -23.71 2.42
C THR A 464 -16.20 -23.17 2.57
N PRO A 465 -15.97 -22.09 3.34
CA PRO A 465 -14.62 -21.57 3.58
C PRO A 465 -13.78 -22.56 4.40
N TYR A 466 -12.45 -22.43 4.37
CA TYR A 466 -11.53 -23.36 5.03
C TYR A 466 -11.74 -23.45 6.56
N TRP A 467 -12.16 -22.35 7.17
CA TRP A 467 -12.67 -22.24 8.52
C TRP A 467 -14.17 -22.14 8.38
N SER A 468 -14.80 -23.30 8.32
CA SER A 468 -16.23 -23.39 8.13
C SER A 468 -16.99 -22.98 9.38
N ARG A 469 -16.32 -22.83 10.52
CA ARG A 469 -16.95 -22.58 11.80
C ARG A 469 -16.78 -21.13 12.28
N ILE A 470 -17.89 -20.41 12.43
CA ILE A 470 -17.95 -19.09 13.06
C ILE A 470 -18.43 -19.23 14.50
N SER A 471 -17.78 -18.52 15.42
CA SER A 471 -18.20 -18.42 16.82
C SER A 471 -19.15 -17.24 17.00
N VAL A 472 -20.36 -17.49 17.51
CA VAL A 472 -21.37 -16.47 17.80
C VAL A 472 -21.48 -16.27 19.32
N LYS A 473 -21.39 -15.02 19.79
CA LYS A 473 -21.47 -14.63 21.21
C LYS A 473 -22.75 -13.88 21.56
#